data_AF-B5VQ14-F1
#
_entry.id   AF-B5VQ14-F1
#
_cell.length_a   1.000
_cell.length_b   1.000
_cell.length_c   1.000
_cell.angle_alpha   90.00
_cell.angle_beta   90.00
_cell.angle_gamma   90.00
#
_symmetry.space_group_name_H-M   'P 1'
#
loop_
_entity.id
_entity.type
_entity.pdbx_description
1 polymer ?
#
loop_
_entity_poly.entity_id
_entity_poly.type
_entity_poly.pdbx_seq_one_letter_code
_entity_poly.pdbx_strand_id
1 'polypeptide(L)'
;MLIPTLVGSGSKQTLAVPGTDYWASTASHYYVNAPGVSVEDACQWGSSANPQGNWAPFVAGSNMDDNQNTFVKIGWNPVYLESSCPFKNVKPSFGIRITCDDESQCEGLPCSIDPSSNGVNEVTSSGGGSSGAGGGNFCVVTARNGAKANIEVFDVGSGSSSKGKRELNPLDVITTTVTETKYKTVTVTAKT
;
A
#
# COMPACT_ATOMS: atom_id res chain seq x y z
N MET A 1 -16.22 -4.16 3.37
CA MET A 1 -16.23 -3.44 2.08
C MET A 1 -14.79 -3.41 1.58
N LEU A 2 -14.49 -4.16 0.52
CA LEU A 2 -13.19 -4.10 -0.16
C LEU A 2 -13.38 -3.21 -1.38
N ILE A 3 -12.79 -2.02 -1.38
CA ILE A 3 -12.80 -1.12 -2.53
C ILE A 3 -11.35 -0.95 -2.99
N PRO A 4 -11.03 -1.37 -4.23
CA PRO A 4 -9.68 -1.24 -4.76
C PRO A 4 -9.36 0.23 -5.03
N THR A 5 -8.16 0.66 -4.67
CA THR A 5 -7.61 1.94 -5.12
C THR A 5 -6.67 1.66 -6.30
N LEU A 6 -7.16 1.85 -7.53
CA LEU A 6 -6.35 1.70 -8.73
C LEU A 6 -5.50 2.95 -8.95
N VAL A 7 -4.17 2.79 -8.87
CA VAL A 7 -3.22 3.87 -9.14
C VAL A 7 -2.47 3.54 -10.43
N GLY A 8 -2.73 4.30 -11.49
CA GLY A 8 -2.01 4.18 -12.76
C GLY A 8 -0.58 4.71 -12.70
N SER A 9 0.25 4.33 -13.65
CA SER A 9 1.64 4.82 -13.77
C SER A 9 1.67 6.35 -13.86
N GLY A 10 2.53 6.98 -13.05
CA GLY A 10 2.66 8.45 -12.98
C GLY A 10 1.43 9.18 -12.46
N SER A 11 0.41 8.47 -11.98
CA SER A 11 -0.81 9.05 -11.42
C SER A 11 -0.82 8.99 -9.89
N LYS A 12 -1.75 9.72 -9.28
CA LYS A 12 -1.96 9.74 -7.83
C LYS A 12 -3.43 9.51 -7.52
N GLN A 13 -3.72 8.87 -6.40
CA GLN A 13 -5.06 8.72 -5.84
C GLN A 13 -5.07 9.16 -4.38
N THR A 14 -6.19 9.70 -3.93
CA THR A 14 -6.38 10.06 -2.52
C THR A 14 -6.74 8.81 -1.72
N LEU A 15 -6.00 8.57 -0.64
CA LEU A 15 -6.32 7.53 0.34
C LEU A 15 -7.15 8.10 1.49
N ALA A 16 -7.95 7.25 2.12
CA ALA A 16 -8.72 7.63 3.29
C ALA A 16 -7.78 7.82 4.48
N VAL A 17 -7.97 8.94 5.19
CA VAL A 17 -7.25 9.26 6.43
C VAL A 17 -8.30 9.48 7.53
N PRO A 18 -8.71 8.41 8.24
CA PRO A 18 -9.67 8.53 9.32
C PRO A 18 -9.16 9.44 10.45
N GLY A 19 -10.04 10.29 10.95
CA GLY A 19 -9.82 11.05 12.18
C GLY A 19 -10.10 10.22 13.43
N THR A 20 -9.88 10.82 14.60
CA THR A 20 -10.12 10.19 15.92
C THR A 20 -11.60 9.81 16.16
N ASP A 21 -12.51 10.49 15.46
CA ASP A 21 -13.97 10.31 15.49
C ASP A 21 -14.46 9.12 14.66
N TYR A 22 -13.60 8.54 13.83
CA TYR A 22 -13.92 7.35 13.05
C TYR A 22 -14.07 6.11 13.94
N TRP A 23 -14.85 5.12 13.49
CA TRP A 23 -15.24 3.92 14.24
C TRP A 23 -14.09 3.30 15.07
N ALA A 24 -14.25 3.30 16.40
CA ALA A 24 -13.28 2.82 17.39
C ALA A 24 -11.88 3.47 17.28
N SER A 25 -11.81 4.72 16.81
CA SER A 25 -10.58 5.48 16.57
C SER A 25 -9.56 4.70 15.71
N THR A 26 -10.07 3.95 14.74
CA THR A 26 -9.27 3.07 13.89
C THR A 26 -8.61 3.82 12.73
N ALA A 27 -7.49 3.28 12.26
CA ALA A 27 -6.79 3.75 11.06
C ALA A 27 -7.28 3.05 9.79
N SER A 28 -7.01 3.65 8.64
CA SER A 28 -7.15 2.97 7.35
C SER A 28 -6.06 1.92 7.17
N HIS A 29 -6.35 0.87 6.39
CA HIS A 29 -5.43 -0.21 6.09
C HIS A 29 -5.56 -0.62 4.63
N TYR A 30 -4.42 -0.83 3.98
CA TYR A 30 -4.30 -1.17 2.57
C TYR A 30 -3.26 -2.27 2.39
N TYR A 31 -3.59 -3.28 1.57
CA TYR A 31 -2.60 -4.19 1.00
C TYR A 31 -2.05 -3.58 -0.29
N VAL A 32 -0.72 -3.47 -0.40
CA VAL A 32 -0.07 -2.87 -1.58
C VAL A 32 0.40 -3.99 -2.50
N ASN A 33 -0.32 -4.15 -3.61
CA ASN A 33 -0.03 -5.16 -4.62
C ASN A 33 1.07 -4.70 -5.59
N ALA A 34 1.75 -5.65 -6.21
CA ALA A 34 2.79 -5.35 -7.20
C ALA A 34 2.20 -4.60 -8.41
N PRO A 35 2.98 -3.69 -9.04
CA PRO A 35 2.61 -3.10 -10.31
C PRO A 35 2.25 -4.17 -11.35
N GLY A 36 1.15 -3.96 -12.08
CA GLY A 36 0.66 -4.88 -13.11
C GLY A 36 -0.34 -5.94 -12.64
N VAL A 37 -0.61 -6.06 -11.33
CA VAL A 37 -1.71 -6.90 -10.82
C VAL A 37 -3.05 -6.19 -11.09
N SER A 38 -4.01 -6.93 -11.66
CA SER A 38 -5.34 -6.39 -11.98
C SER A 38 -6.14 -6.04 -10.72
N VAL A 39 -7.17 -5.19 -10.87
CA VAL A 39 -8.06 -4.87 -9.75
C VAL A 39 -8.80 -6.11 -9.25
N GLU A 40 -9.23 -6.97 -10.17
CA GLU A 40 -9.92 -8.23 -9.92
C GLU A 40 -9.04 -9.18 -9.09
N ASP A 41 -7.74 -9.22 -9.40
CA ASP A 41 -6.78 -10.07 -8.70
C ASP A 41 -6.29 -9.48 -7.37
N ALA A 42 -6.19 -8.15 -7.29
CA ALA A 42 -5.73 -7.44 -6.10
C ALA A 42 -6.84 -7.25 -5.05
N CYS A 43 -8.11 -7.20 -5.46
CA CYS A 43 -9.25 -6.91 -4.57
C CYS A 43 -9.97 -8.18 -4.08
N GLN A 44 -9.20 -9.19 -3.70
CA GLN A 44 -9.74 -10.43 -3.16
C GLN A 44 -9.03 -10.82 -1.87
N TRP A 45 -9.77 -11.54 -1.02
CA TRP A 45 -9.13 -12.39 -0.02
C TRP A 45 -8.67 -13.66 -0.72
N GLY A 46 -7.41 -13.66 -1.13
CA GLY A 46 -6.82 -14.66 -2.00
C GLY A 46 -6.30 -15.89 -1.26
N SER A 47 -5.44 -16.63 -1.96
CA SER A 47 -4.74 -17.80 -1.45
C SER A 47 -3.22 -17.62 -1.50
N SER A 48 -2.49 -18.49 -0.83
CA SER A 48 -1.03 -18.53 -0.86
C SER A 48 -0.43 -18.95 -2.22
N ALA A 49 -1.24 -19.10 -3.26
CA ALA A 49 -0.76 -19.42 -4.60
C ALA A 49 -0.02 -18.25 -5.26
N ASN A 50 -0.39 -17.01 -4.94
CA ASN A 50 0.20 -15.79 -5.50
C ASN A 50 0.35 -14.72 -4.42
N PRO A 51 1.40 -13.86 -4.47
CA PRO A 51 1.60 -12.78 -3.49
C PRO A 51 0.73 -11.55 -3.80
N GLN A 52 -0.60 -11.74 -3.82
CA GLN A 52 -1.59 -10.72 -4.17
C GLN A 52 -2.78 -10.69 -3.22
N GLY A 53 -3.56 -9.60 -3.24
CA GLY A 53 -4.63 -9.36 -2.28
C GLY A 53 -4.09 -9.26 -0.86
N ASN A 54 -4.72 -9.95 0.09
CA ASN A 54 -4.26 -10.01 1.48
C ASN A 54 -2.90 -10.72 1.66
N TRP A 55 -2.38 -11.34 0.61
CA TRP A 55 -1.06 -11.97 0.57
C TRP A 55 0.03 -11.09 -0.05
N ALA A 56 -0.29 -9.84 -0.40
CA ALA A 56 0.71 -8.90 -0.91
C ALA A 56 1.84 -8.63 0.11
N PRO A 57 3.06 -8.27 -0.33
CA PRO A 57 4.21 -8.16 0.57
C PRO A 57 4.13 -7.00 1.55
N PHE A 58 3.46 -5.92 1.16
CA PHE A 58 3.45 -4.70 1.94
C PHE A 58 2.04 -4.27 2.31
N VAL A 59 1.98 -3.57 3.43
CA VAL A 59 0.78 -2.89 3.90
C VAL A 59 1.07 -1.42 4.08
N ALA A 60 0.04 -0.62 3.86
CA ALA A 60 0.02 0.80 4.18
C ALA A 60 -1.17 1.13 5.06
N GLY A 61 -1.08 2.20 5.82
CA GLY A 61 -2.21 2.69 6.60
C GLY A 61 -1.99 4.12 7.03
N SER A 62 -3.09 4.80 7.36
CA SER A 62 -3.03 6.16 7.85
C SER A 62 -4.16 6.51 8.80
N ASN A 63 -3.91 7.49 9.65
CA ASN A 63 -4.91 8.13 10.50
C ASN A 63 -4.45 9.54 10.85
N MET A 64 -5.35 10.35 11.38
CA MET A 64 -5.08 11.72 11.80
C MET A 64 -5.52 11.95 13.24
N ASP A 65 -4.71 12.68 14.01
CA ASP A 65 -5.09 13.13 15.35
C ASP A 65 -5.88 14.46 15.30
N ASP A 66 -6.38 14.88 16.47
CA ASP A 66 -7.14 16.14 16.62
C ASP A 66 -6.29 17.40 16.35
N ASN A 67 -4.96 17.27 16.31
CA ASN A 67 -4.04 18.33 15.97
C ASN A 67 -3.72 18.39 14.47
N GLN A 68 -4.42 17.62 13.64
CA GLN A 68 -4.20 17.50 12.20
C GLN A 68 -2.82 16.92 11.84
N ASN A 69 -2.20 16.16 12.73
CA ASN A 69 -1.04 15.36 12.38
C ASN A 69 -1.53 14.08 11.72
N THR A 70 -1.15 13.88 10.46
CA THR A 70 -1.42 12.63 9.73
C THR A 70 -0.24 11.68 9.91
N PHE A 71 -0.52 10.50 10.47
CA PHE A 71 0.45 9.42 10.59
C PHE A 71 0.29 8.50 9.38
N VAL A 72 1.34 8.38 8.57
CA VAL A 72 1.37 7.49 7.41
C VAL A 72 2.35 6.37 7.70
N LYS A 73 1.86 5.13 7.65
CA LYS A 73 2.63 3.92 7.90
C LYS A 73 2.78 3.13 6.61
N ILE A 74 3.99 2.63 6.40
CA ILE A 74 4.27 1.53 5.47
C ILE A 74 5.01 0.42 6.22
N GLY A 75 4.77 -0.83 5.85
CA GLY A 75 5.42 -1.96 6.50
C GLY A 75 5.27 -3.27 5.75
N TRP A 76 5.99 -4.27 6.22
CA TRP A 76 5.81 -5.65 5.77
C TRP A 76 4.47 -6.20 6.25
N ASN A 77 3.76 -6.86 5.35
CA ASN A 77 2.54 -7.58 5.68
C ASN A 77 2.89 -8.80 6.53
N PRO A 78 2.37 -8.93 7.76
CA PRO A 78 2.64 -10.10 8.59
C PRO A 78 2.28 -11.42 7.93
N VAL A 79 1.20 -11.45 7.13
CA VAL A 79 0.78 -12.65 6.37
C VAL A 79 1.87 -13.10 5.39
N TYR A 80 2.61 -12.16 4.80
CA TYR A 80 3.73 -12.48 3.92
C TYR A 80 4.90 -13.12 4.67
N LEU A 81 5.03 -12.87 5.98
CA LEU A 81 6.13 -13.35 6.82
C LEU A 81 5.82 -14.67 7.55
N GLU A 82 4.55 -15.10 7.54
CA GLU A 82 4.13 -16.35 8.19
C GLU A 82 4.86 -17.58 7.64
N SER A 83 5.02 -18.61 8.46
CA SER A 83 5.64 -19.87 8.02
C SER A 83 4.82 -20.63 6.96
N SER A 84 3.51 -20.40 6.91
CA SER A 84 2.56 -20.94 5.92
C SER A 84 2.72 -20.29 4.54
N CYS A 85 3.38 -19.13 4.48
CA CYS A 85 3.53 -18.33 3.30
C CYS A 85 4.69 -18.84 2.42
N PRO A 86 4.46 -19.28 1.18
CA PRO A 86 5.52 -19.84 0.33
C PRO A 86 6.52 -18.77 -0.16
N PHE A 87 6.14 -17.49 -0.11
CA PHE A 87 6.97 -16.36 -0.55
C PHE A 87 7.65 -15.61 0.60
N LYS A 88 7.60 -16.13 1.83
CA LYS A 88 8.18 -15.48 3.03
C LYS A 88 9.66 -15.12 2.98
N ASN A 89 10.43 -15.75 2.09
CA ASN A 89 11.86 -15.49 1.91
C ASN A 89 12.17 -14.87 0.54
N VAL A 90 11.14 -14.47 -0.22
CA VAL A 90 11.27 -13.90 -1.56
C VAL A 90 11.19 -12.39 -1.48
N LYS A 91 12.24 -11.72 -1.95
CA LYS A 91 12.25 -10.27 -2.11
C LYS A 91 11.27 -9.85 -3.22
N PRO A 92 10.34 -8.91 -2.96
CA PRO A 92 9.46 -8.37 -4.00
C PRO A 92 10.25 -7.68 -5.12
N SER A 93 9.68 -7.62 -6.31
CA SER A 93 10.26 -6.91 -7.48
C SER A 93 9.97 -5.40 -7.48
N PHE A 94 9.28 -4.91 -6.46
CA PHE A 94 8.88 -3.52 -6.31
C PHE A 94 9.10 -3.08 -4.87
N GLY A 95 9.33 -1.79 -4.66
CA GLY A 95 9.50 -1.17 -3.36
C GLY A 95 8.43 -0.12 -3.10
N ILE A 96 8.37 0.34 -1.85
CA ILE A 96 7.48 1.41 -1.43
C ILE A 96 8.21 2.42 -0.54
N ARG A 97 7.85 3.70 -0.63
CA ARG A 97 8.41 4.75 0.21
C ARG A 97 7.38 5.83 0.51
N ILE A 98 7.59 6.55 1.61
CA ILE A 98 6.84 7.75 1.91
C ILE A 98 7.65 8.98 1.47
N THR A 99 6.99 9.89 0.77
CA THR A 99 7.52 11.22 0.44
C THR A 99 6.56 12.29 0.94
N CYS A 100 7.03 13.52 1.09
CA CYS A 100 6.19 14.65 1.47
C CYS A 100 6.27 15.76 0.43
N ASP A 101 5.15 16.45 0.21
CA ASP A 101 5.13 17.62 -0.68
C ASP A 101 6.03 18.74 -0.12
N ASP A 102 6.11 18.85 1.21
CA ASP A 102 7.06 19.68 1.96
C ASP A 102 7.71 18.83 3.07
N GLU A 103 8.98 18.45 2.86
CA GLU A 103 9.74 17.64 3.83
C GLU A 103 9.93 18.33 5.19
N SER A 104 9.91 19.67 5.26
CA SER A 104 10.04 20.40 6.53
C SER A 104 8.82 20.22 7.45
N GLN A 105 7.69 19.82 6.88
CA GLN A 105 6.46 19.52 7.61
C GLN A 105 6.35 18.04 7.98
N CYS A 106 7.34 17.21 7.61
CA CYS A 106 7.33 15.79 7.87
C CYS A 106 8.42 15.36 8.85
N GLU A 107 8.03 14.53 9.81
CA GLU A 107 8.93 13.88 10.75
C GLU A 107 8.96 12.38 10.48
N GLY A 108 10.13 11.74 10.67
CA GLY A 108 10.30 10.30 10.45
C GLY A 108 10.76 9.90 9.04
N LEU A 109 11.10 10.87 8.17
CA LEU A 109 11.81 10.59 6.91
C LEU A 109 13.31 10.30 7.15
N PRO A 110 13.98 9.49 6.30
CA PRO A 110 13.37 8.67 5.26
C PRO A 110 12.52 7.54 5.86
N CYS A 111 11.58 7.01 5.08
CA CYS A 111 10.79 5.82 5.43
C CYS A 111 10.53 5.04 4.13
N SER A 112 11.25 3.94 3.92
CA SER A 112 11.21 3.16 2.68
C SER A 112 11.50 1.68 2.86
N ILE A 113 10.94 0.88 1.98
CA ILE A 113 11.23 -0.55 1.80
C ILE A 113 11.66 -0.73 0.35
N ASP A 114 12.96 -0.88 0.13
CA ASP A 114 13.57 -1.04 -1.20
C ASP A 114 14.26 -2.40 -1.30
N PRO A 115 13.65 -3.41 -1.96
CA PRO A 115 14.27 -4.72 -2.16
C PRO A 115 15.64 -4.75 -2.85
N SER A 116 16.13 -3.65 -3.44
CA SER A 116 17.52 -3.55 -3.94
C SER A 116 18.53 -3.41 -2.80
N SER A 117 18.12 -2.79 -1.70
CA SER A 117 18.97 -2.41 -0.57
C SER A 117 18.57 -3.10 0.75
N ASN A 118 17.31 -3.51 0.88
CA ASN A 118 16.73 -4.17 2.04
C ASN A 118 16.52 -5.67 1.79
N GLY A 119 16.79 -6.47 2.82
CA GLY A 119 16.35 -7.85 2.93
C GLY A 119 14.84 -7.98 3.17
N VAL A 120 14.35 -9.22 3.21
CA VAL A 120 12.96 -9.47 3.62
C VAL A 120 12.79 -9.05 5.08
N ASN A 121 11.67 -8.38 5.36
CA ASN A 121 11.36 -7.78 6.66
C ASN A 121 12.30 -6.64 7.10
N GLU A 122 13.09 -6.05 6.22
CA GLU A 122 13.89 -4.86 6.53
C GLU A 122 13.19 -3.58 6.06
N VAL A 123 13.48 -2.48 6.76
CA VAL A 123 12.93 -1.14 6.48
C VAL A 123 14.04 -0.11 6.72
N THR A 124 14.18 0.84 5.81
CA THR A 124 15.04 2.01 5.98
C THR A 124 14.25 3.12 6.65
N SER A 125 14.66 3.55 7.85
CA SER A 125 14.08 4.72 8.51
C SER A 125 15.08 5.49 9.36
N SER A 126 14.81 6.78 9.63
CA SER A 126 15.68 7.63 10.46
C SER A 126 15.81 7.20 11.93
N GLY A 127 14.85 6.45 12.46
CA GLY A 127 14.86 5.91 13.82
C GLY A 127 15.22 4.43 13.94
N GLY A 128 15.53 3.76 12.83
CA GLY A 128 15.47 2.30 12.74
C GLY A 128 14.01 1.83 12.68
N GLY A 129 13.68 0.87 11.79
CA GLY A 129 12.32 0.36 11.68
C GLY A 129 11.81 -0.19 13.02
N SER A 130 10.50 -0.16 13.23
CA SER A 130 9.86 -0.76 14.40
C SER A 130 9.21 -2.09 14.03
N SER A 131 9.21 -3.06 14.95
CA SER A 131 8.53 -4.34 14.75
C SER A 131 7.06 -4.23 15.17
N GLY A 132 6.16 -4.45 14.23
CA GLY A 132 4.72 -4.41 14.45
C GLY A 132 4.12 -5.75 14.86
N ALA A 133 2.79 -5.77 14.97
CA ALA A 133 2.02 -7.01 15.18
C ALA A 133 2.38 -8.06 14.12
N GLY A 134 2.52 -9.32 14.54
CA GLY A 134 2.89 -10.43 13.66
C GLY A 134 4.33 -10.35 13.12
N GLY A 135 5.19 -9.52 13.71
CA GLY A 135 6.63 -9.46 13.40
C GLY A 135 7.00 -8.68 12.14
N GLY A 136 6.04 -8.03 11.48
CA GLY A 136 6.27 -7.17 10.32
C GLY A 136 6.91 -5.85 10.71
N ASN A 137 8.10 -5.57 10.20
CA ASN A 137 8.79 -4.31 10.40
C ASN A 137 8.13 -3.20 9.58
N PHE A 138 8.08 -2.00 10.14
CA PHE A 138 7.42 -0.83 9.56
C PHE A 138 8.16 0.46 9.90
N CYS A 139 7.82 1.52 9.17
CA CYS A 139 8.18 2.89 9.53
C CYS A 139 6.95 3.80 9.39
N VAL A 140 7.01 4.94 10.08
CA VAL A 140 5.91 5.92 10.13
C VAL A 140 6.50 7.29 9.83
N VAL A 141 5.77 8.05 9.03
CA VAL A 141 6.02 9.48 8.81
C VAL A 141 4.83 10.25 9.36
N THR A 142 5.11 11.31 10.09
CA THR A 142 4.10 12.25 10.58
C THR A 142 4.11 13.49 9.70
N ALA A 143 3.06 13.70 8.92
CA ALA A 143 2.81 14.94 8.20
C ALA A 143 2.02 15.89 9.11
N ARG A 144 2.66 17.00 9.53
CA ARG A 144 2.11 17.89 10.55
C ARG A 144 1.13 18.91 9.98
N ASN A 145 0.19 19.37 10.80
CA ASN A 145 -0.70 20.49 10.48
C ASN A 145 -1.42 20.38 9.12
N GLY A 146 -1.91 19.18 8.76
CA GLY A 146 -2.59 18.95 7.50
C GLY A 146 -1.68 18.92 6.26
N ALA A 147 -0.36 18.84 6.44
CA ALA A 147 0.58 18.63 5.35
C ALA A 147 0.33 17.29 4.63
N LYS A 148 0.82 17.19 3.40
CA LYS A 148 0.58 16.04 2.53
C LYS A 148 1.80 15.14 2.45
N ALA A 149 1.57 13.86 2.71
CA ALA A 149 2.48 12.78 2.41
C ALA A 149 1.92 11.89 1.31
N ASN A 150 2.81 11.31 0.51
CA ASN A 150 2.49 10.39 -0.58
C ASN A 150 3.14 9.03 -0.26
N ILE A 151 2.45 7.94 -0.59
CA ILE A 151 3.06 6.61 -0.64
C ILE A 151 3.36 6.32 -2.10
N GLU A 152 4.64 6.20 -2.42
CA GLU A 152 5.12 5.91 -3.77
C GLU A 152 5.47 4.43 -3.90
N VAL A 153 5.01 3.82 -4.99
CA VAL A 153 5.33 2.45 -5.39
C VAL A 153 6.28 2.53 -6.58
N PHE A 154 7.39 1.78 -6.55
CA PHE A 154 8.42 1.84 -7.59
C PHE A 154 8.98 0.46 -7.93
N ASP A 155 9.42 0.27 -9.17
CA ASP A 155 10.04 -0.98 -9.61
C ASP A 155 11.51 -1.07 -9.17
N VAL A 156 11.91 -2.29 -8.79
CA VAL A 156 13.27 -2.60 -8.36
C VAL A 156 13.95 -3.39 -9.48
N GLY A 157 14.62 -2.69 -10.40
CA GLY A 157 15.28 -3.37 -11.54
C GLY A 157 15.63 -2.54 -12.78
N SER A 158 15.36 -1.24 -12.80
CA SER A 158 15.74 -0.39 -13.95
C SER A 158 17.05 0.36 -13.72
N GLY A 159 18.15 -0.40 -13.67
CA GLY A 159 19.52 0.12 -13.59
C GLY A 159 20.43 -0.51 -14.64
N SER A 160 20.40 0.06 -15.86
CA SER A 160 21.33 -0.13 -17.00
C SER A 160 21.24 -1.42 -17.83
N SER A 161 20.33 -1.45 -18.82
CA SER A 161 20.68 -1.64 -20.25
C SER A 161 19.43 -1.68 -21.15
N SER A 162 19.59 -1.06 -22.33
CA SER A 162 18.66 -0.94 -23.46
C SER A 162 17.58 0.15 -23.38
N LYS A 163 17.84 1.22 -24.14
CA LYS A 163 16.84 2.03 -24.83
C LYS A 163 16.02 1.13 -25.75
N GLY A 164 15.11 0.33 -25.20
CA GLY A 164 13.99 -0.22 -25.95
C GLY A 164 12.94 0.86 -26.04
N LYS A 165 12.81 1.53 -27.18
CA LYS A 165 11.57 2.25 -27.50
C LYS A 165 10.45 1.22 -27.36
N ARG A 166 9.66 1.28 -26.28
CA ARG A 166 8.32 0.70 -26.33
C ARG A 166 7.58 1.56 -27.35
N GLU A 167 7.41 1.01 -28.55
CA GLU A 167 6.43 1.56 -29.48
C GLU A 167 5.10 1.57 -28.75
N LEU A 168 4.55 2.78 -28.60
CA LEU A 168 3.17 2.97 -28.20
C LEU A 168 2.33 2.30 -29.29
N ASN A 169 1.69 1.19 -28.98
CA ASN A 169 0.61 0.69 -29.82
C ASN A 169 -0.48 1.78 -29.84
N PRO A 170 -0.89 2.31 -31.02
CA PRO A 170 -1.87 3.40 -31.11
C PRO A 170 -3.31 3.00 -30.73
N LEU A 171 -3.50 1.94 -29.94
CA LEU A 171 -4.82 1.37 -29.64
C LEU A 171 -5.17 1.32 -28.15
N ASP A 172 -4.37 1.90 -27.26
CA ASP A 172 -4.83 2.23 -25.89
C ASP A 172 -5.75 3.47 -25.95
N VAL A 173 -6.92 3.25 -26.55
CA VAL A 173 -8.10 4.06 -26.28
C VAL A 173 -8.30 4.01 -24.77
N ILE A 174 -8.21 5.18 -24.15
CA ILE A 174 -8.54 5.42 -22.75
C ILE A 174 -9.95 4.87 -22.52
N THR A 175 -10.01 3.62 -22.06
CA THR A 175 -11.27 3.02 -21.66
C THR A 175 -11.51 3.54 -20.27
N THR A 176 -12.36 4.55 -20.15
CA THR A 176 -12.87 5.01 -18.86
C THR A 176 -13.69 3.87 -18.28
N THR A 177 -13.07 3.04 -17.46
CA THR A 177 -13.77 2.00 -16.70
C THR A 177 -14.64 2.68 -15.66
N VAL A 178 -15.95 2.75 -15.91
CA VAL A 178 -16.93 3.21 -14.93
C VAL A 178 -17.32 2.01 -14.07
N THR A 179 -16.89 2.00 -12.81
CA THR A 179 -17.28 0.98 -11.84
C THR A 179 -18.69 1.25 -11.32
N GLU A 180 -19.64 0.36 -11.57
CA GLU A 180 -21.01 0.45 -11.04
C GLU A 180 -21.13 -0.40 -9.76
N THR A 181 -21.37 0.24 -8.62
CA THR A 181 -21.60 -0.46 -7.33
C THR A 181 -23.03 -0.98 -7.26
N LYS A 182 -23.22 -2.30 -7.24
CA LYS A 182 -24.54 -2.92 -7.04
C LYS A 182 -24.72 -3.34 -5.58
N TYR A 183 -25.77 -2.82 -4.94
CA TYR A 183 -26.20 -3.23 -3.61
C TYR A 183 -27.28 -4.31 -3.69
N LYS A 184 -27.19 -5.34 -2.85
CA LYS A 184 -28.24 -6.35 -2.67
C LYS A 184 -28.67 -6.37 -1.21
N THR A 185 -29.93 -6.03 -0.96
CA THR A 185 -30.52 -6.10 0.37
C THR A 185 -30.82 -7.56 0.72
N VAL A 186 -30.35 -8.02 1.88
CA VAL A 186 -30.67 -9.35 2.42
C VAL A 186 -31.60 -9.17 3.62
N THR A 187 -32.84 -9.62 3.49
CA THR A 187 -33.81 -9.61 4.59
C THR A 187 -33.64 -10.88 5.42
N VAL A 188 -33.19 -10.74 6.67
CA VAL A 188 -33.15 -11.85 7.62
C VAL A 188 -34.54 -11.98 8.25
N THR A 189 -35.23 -13.07 7.97
CA THR A 189 -36.50 -13.38 8.65
C THR A 189 -36.17 -14.13 9.93
N ALA A 190 -36.48 -13.54 11.08
CA ALA A 190 -36.36 -14.23 12.37
C ALA A 190 -37.34 -15.41 12.40
N LYS A 191 -36.85 -16.62 12.71
CA LYS A 191 -37.72 -17.74 13.03
C LYS A 191 -38.29 -17.52 14.44
N THR A 192 -39.61 -17.39 14.54
CA THR A 192 -40.37 -17.54 15.80
C THR A 192 -40.39 -18.99 16.27
#